data_AF-A0A328UAG8-F1
#
_entry.id   AF-A0A328UAG8-F1
#
_cell.length_a   1.000
_cell.length_b   1.000
_cell.length_c   1.000
_cell.angle_alpha   90.00
_cell.angle_beta   90.00
_cell.angle_gamma   90.00
#
_symmetry.space_group_name_H-M   'P 1'
#
loop_
_entity.id
_entity.type
_entity.pdbx_description
1 polymer ?
#
loop_
_entity_poly.entity_id
_entity_poly.type
_entity_poly.pdbx_seq_one_letter_code
_entity_poly.pdbx_strand_id
1 'polypeptide(L)'
;MQPGIELHIEELILREFPASDRVRIGAAVERELVRLYTEQGVPPKLLRGGDLVDIATGAFHMNQGARPEAIGTQIAHAVYRGLSLGAQTVSERPAAPNAGIGGAVQNEKGLGNGTGEQAR
;
A
#
# COMPACT_ATOMS: atom_id res chain seq x y z
N MET A 1 1.98 30.92 4.12
CA MET A 1 2.24 30.33 2.80
C MET A 1 1.54 28.99 2.78
N GLN A 2 0.40 28.84 2.10
CA GLN A 2 -0.16 27.51 1.83
C GLN A 2 0.64 26.93 0.66
N PRO A 3 1.29 25.77 0.79
CA PRO A 3 1.97 25.15 -0.34
C PRO A 3 0.92 24.81 -1.41
N GLY A 4 1.07 25.38 -2.60
CA GLY A 4 0.27 25.02 -3.76
C GLY A 4 0.69 23.65 -4.26
N ILE A 5 -0.27 22.77 -4.51
CA ILE A 5 -0.05 21.46 -5.14
C ILE A 5 -0.74 21.46 -6.50
N GLU A 6 -0.02 21.00 -7.52
CA GLU A 6 -0.59 20.66 -8.82
C GLU A 6 -0.62 19.13 -8.92
N LEU A 7 -1.81 18.56 -9.10
CA LEU A 7 -2.00 17.11 -9.24
C LEU A 7 -2.29 16.80 -10.70
N HIS A 8 -1.33 16.17 -11.37
CA HIS A 8 -1.52 15.64 -12.71
C HIS A 8 -1.78 14.13 -12.63
N ILE A 9 -2.89 13.68 -13.20
CA ILE A 9 -3.21 12.26 -13.36
C ILE A 9 -3.10 11.96 -14.86
N GLU A 10 -2.02 11.28 -15.25
CA GLU A 10 -1.76 10.93 -16.65
C GLU A 10 -2.96 10.21 -17.29
N GLU A 11 -3.48 9.20 -16.59
CA GLU A 11 -4.64 8.44 -17.07
C GLU A 11 -5.51 7.89 -15.94
N LEU A 12 -6.83 8.04 -16.08
CA LEU A 12 -7.83 7.37 -15.25
C LEU A 12 -8.57 6.31 -16.08
N ILE A 13 -8.12 5.06 -15.97
CA ILE A 13 -8.68 3.95 -16.75
C ILE A 13 -9.95 3.40 -16.09
N LEU A 14 -11.11 3.81 -16.60
CA LEU A 14 -12.43 3.32 -16.19
C LEU A 14 -12.89 2.19 -17.13
N ARG A 15 -12.50 0.95 -16.84
CA ARG A 15 -12.98 -0.24 -17.57
C ARG A 15 -14.44 -0.50 -17.25
N GLU A 16 -15.19 -1.02 -18.22
CA GLU A 16 -16.58 -1.48 -18.07
C GLU A 16 -17.64 -0.38 -17.80
N PHE A 17 -17.25 0.90 -17.78
CA PHE A 17 -18.21 2.01 -17.73
C PHE A 17 -18.61 2.50 -19.13
N PRO A 18 -19.88 2.90 -19.35
CA PRO A 18 -20.29 3.60 -20.57
C PRO A 18 -19.64 4.98 -20.63
N ALA A 19 -19.37 5.48 -21.84
CA ALA A 19 -18.63 6.74 -22.03
C ALA A 19 -19.26 7.95 -21.29
N SER A 20 -20.60 8.03 -21.28
CA SER A 20 -21.34 9.07 -20.55
C SER A 20 -21.08 9.04 -19.04
N ASP A 21 -20.91 7.86 -18.45
CA ASP A 21 -20.61 7.72 -17.03
C ASP A 21 -19.14 8.00 -16.76
N ARG A 22 -18.22 7.62 -17.66
CA ARG A 22 -16.78 7.91 -17.50
C ARG A 22 -16.51 9.39 -17.33
N VAL A 23 -17.16 10.23 -18.14
CA VAL A 23 -17.02 11.70 -18.05
C VAL A 23 -17.53 12.21 -16.70
N ARG A 24 -18.69 11.73 -16.24
CA ARG A 24 -19.28 12.15 -14.96
C ARG A 24 -18.46 11.67 -13.76
N ILE A 25 -17.92 10.45 -13.83
CA ILE A 25 -17.02 9.90 -12.83
C ILE A 25 -15.76 10.76 -12.76
N GLY A 26 -15.11 11.06 -13.89
CA GLY A 26 -13.90 11.89 -13.93
C GLY A 26 -14.11 13.27 -13.32
N ALA A 27 -15.19 13.96 -13.70
CA ALA A 27 -15.54 15.26 -13.12
C ALA A 27 -15.81 15.18 -11.61
N ALA A 28 -16.44 14.10 -11.14
CA ALA A 28 -16.66 13.89 -9.71
C ALA A 28 -15.36 13.59 -8.95
N VAL A 29 -14.41 12.87 -9.55
CA VAL A 29 -13.07 12.63 -8.99
C VAL A 29 -12.34 13.95 -8.80
N GLU A 30 -12.26 14.77 -9.85
CA GLU A 30 -11.57 16.07 -9.82
C GLU A 30 -12.14 16.98 -8.73
N ARG A 31 -13.47 17.17 -8.74
CA ARG A 31 -14.15 18.02 -7.76
C ARG A 31 -13.92 17.55 -6.32
N GLU A 32 -13.96 16.24 -6.09
CA GLU A 32 -13.76 15.69 -4.75
C GLU A 32 -12.31 15.79 -4.30
N LEU A 33 -11.32 15.57 -5.19
CA LEU A 33 -9.91 15.77 -4.85
C LEU A 33 -9.62 17.23 -4.49
N VAL A 34 -10.14 18.19 -5.25
CA VAL A 34 -10.05 19.62 -4.93
C VAL A 34 -10.61 19.90 -3.54
N ARG A 35 -11.79 19.33 -3.22
CA ARG A 35 -12.40 19.46 -1.89
C ARG A 35 -11.51 18.89 -0.80
N LEU A 36 -10.99 17.67 -0.98
CA LEU A 36 -10.15 16.99 0.02
C LEU A 36 -8.87 17.78 0.31
N TYR A 37 -8.18 18.26 -0.72
CA TYR A 37 -6.96 19.07 -0.50
C TYR A 37 -7.25 20.45 0.09
N THR A 38 -8.40 21.05 -0.25
CA THR A 38 -8.80 22.34 0.33
C THR A 38 -9.20 22.22 1.80
N GLU A 39 -9.95 21.18 2.15
CA GLU A 39 -10.49 20.98 3.50
C GLU A 39 -9.48 20.32 4.45
N GLN A 40 -8.70 19.36 3.96
CA GLN A 40 -7.79 18.54 4.78
C GLN A 40 -6.31 18.86 4.57
N GLY A 41 -5.99 19.66 3.55
CA GLY A 41 -4.62 20.05 3.21
C GLY A 41 -3.86 19.00 2.43
N VAL A 42 -2.59 19.31 2.15
CA VAL A 42 -1.68 18.42 1.43
C VAL A 42 -1.04 17.44 2.42
N PRO A 43 -1.12 16.11 2.18
CA PRO A 43 -0.47 15.13 3.01
C PRO A 43 1.03 15.41 3.18
N PRO A 44 1.59 15.35 4.41
CA PRO A 44 3.00 15.69 4.67
C PRO A 44 4.02 14.83 3.89
N LYS A 45 3.61 13.63 3.46
CA LYS A 45 4.44 12.77 2.60
C LYS A 45 4.66 13.38 1.21
N LEU A 46 3.64 14.03 0.64
CA LEU A 46 3.77 14.73 -0.65
C LEU A 46 4.59 16.01 -0.53
N LEU A 47 4.51 16.70 0.61
CA LEU A 47 5.33 17.90 0.87
C LEU A 47 6.83 17.60 0.96
N ARG A 48 7.22 16.36 1.27
CA ARG A 48 8.62 15.94 1.26
C ARG A 48 9.17 15.69 -0.15
N GLY A 49 8.31 15.59 -1.16
CA GLY A 49 8.68 15.21 -2.52
C GLY A 49 9.18 13.76 -2.63
N GLY A 50 9.34 13.29 -3.86
CA GLY A 50 9.84 11.95 -4.18
C GLY A 50 8.90 11.14 -5.08
N ASP A 51 9.41 10.04 -5.62
CA ASP A 51 8.64 9.09 -6.43
C ASP A 51 7.81 8.15 -5.56
N LEU A 52 6.50 8.09 -5.83
CA LEU A 52 5.61 7.13 -5.22
C LEU A 52 5.36 5.99 -6.21
N VAL A 53 6.23 4.97 -6.14
CA VAL A 53 6.29 3.87 -7.12
C VAL A 53 4.99 3.07 -7.24
N ASP A 54 4.23 2.94 -6.14
CA ASP A 54 2.92 2.31 -6.16
C ASP A 54 2.03 2.84 -5.04
N ILE A 55 0.78 3.11 -5.38
CA ILE A 55 -0.22 3.61 -4.44
C ILE A 55 -1.28 2.51 -4.30
N ALA A 56 -1.19 1.78 -3.19
CA ALA A 56 -2.23 0.83 -2.81
C ALA A 56 -3.52 1.60 -2.43
N THR A 57 -4.36 1.84 -3.43
CA THR A 57 -5.71 2.43 -3.25
C THR A 57 -6.71 1.42 -2.70
N GLY A 58 -6.33 0.13 -2.69
CA GLY A 58 -7.14 -0.99 -2.20
C GLY A 58 -8.28 -1.37 -3.14
N ALA A 59 -8.92 -2.51 -2.89
CA ALA A 59 -10.18 -2.86 -3.52
C ALA A 59 -11.31 -2.12 -2.80
N PHE A 60 -12.19 -1.45 -3.54
CA PHE A 60 -13.42 -0.88 -3.01
C PHE A 60 -14.62 -1.48 -3.73
N HIS A 61 -15.63 -1.90 -2.96
CA HIS A 61 -16.85 -2.50 -3.52
C HIS A 61 -17.81 -1.40 -3.97
N MET A 62 -18.16 -1.44 -5.25
CA MET A 62 -19.14 -0.53 -5.84
C MET A 62 -20.49 -1.23 -5.82
N ASN A 63 -21.52 -0.53 -5.32
CA ASN A 63 -22.87 -1.07 -5.38
C ASN A 63 -23.39 -1.03 -6.82
N GLN A 64 -24.06 -2.09 -7.26
CA GLN A 64 -24.65 -2.11 -8.60
C GLN A 64 -25.72 -1.02 -8.70
N GLY A 65 -25.63 -0.17 -9.72
CA GLY A 65 -26.51 1.00 -9.87
C GLY A 65 -26.09 2.24 -9.08
N ALA A 66 -24.89 2.26 -8.50
CA ALA A 66 -24.34 3.47 -7.89
C ALA A 66 -24.26 4.61 -8.92
N ARG A 67 -24.59 5.83 -8.48
CA ARG A 67 -24.51 7.02 -9.34
C ARG A 67 -23.05 7.30 -9.71
N PRO A 68 -22.77 7.72 -10.96
CA PRO A 68 -21.43 8.09 -11.42
C PRO A 68 -20.70 9.05 -10.47
N GLU A 69 -21.42 9.98 -9.85
CA GLU A 69 -20.85 10.95 -8.93
C GLU A 69 -20.38 10.29 -7.62
N ALA A 70 -21.15 9.35 -7.09
CA ALA A 70 -20.77 8.61 -5.88
C ALA A 70 -19.56 7.71 -6.12
N ILE A 71 -19.45 7.16 -7.33
CA ILE A 71 -18.29 6.41 -7.80
C ILE A 71 -17.05 7.30 -7.82
N GLY A 72 -17.14 8.48 -8.44
CA GLY A 72 -16.02 9.42 -8.51
C GLY A 72 -15.55 9.88 -7.12
N THR A 73 -16.49 10.16 -6.20
CA THR A 73 -16.16 10.48 -4.81
C THR A 73 -15.38 9.35 -4.13
N GLN A 74 -15.79 8.09 -4.30
CA GLN A 74 -15.08 6.95 -3.71
C GLN A 74 -13.66 6.79 -4.27
N ILE A 75 -13.49 6.95 -5.58
CA ILE A 75 -12.18 6.92 -6.25
C ILE A 75 -11.28 8.03 -5.68
N ALA A 76 -11.78 9.26 -5.59
CA ALA A 76 -11.02 10.39 -5.05
C ALA A 76 -10.54 10.14 -3.61
N HIS A 77 -11.41 9.60 -2.75
CA HIS A 77 -11.02 9.22 -1.39
C HIS A 77 -9.95 8.12 -1.37
N ALA A 78 -10.04 7.12 -2.25
CA ALA A 78 -9.04 6.06 -2.33
C ALA A 78 -7.67 6.60 -2.76
N VAL A 79 -7.64 7.48 -3.76
CA VAL A 79 -6.42 8.16 -4.22
C VAL A 79 -5.82 9.02 -3.10
N TYR A 80 -6.62 9.89 -2.47
CA TYR A 80 -6.16 10.76 -1.38
C TYR A 80 -5.59 9.98 -0.20
N ARG A 81 -6.26 8.88 0.21
CA ARG A 81 -5.75 7.99 1.26
C ARG A 81 -4.46 7.32 0.85
N GLY A 82 -4.39 6.79 -0.37
CA GLY A 82 -3.19 6.12 -0.87
C GLY A 82 -1.97 7.05 -0.88
N LEU A 83 -2.15 8.29 -1.31
CA LEU A 83 -1.12 9.34 -1.28
C LEU A 83 -0.72 9.71 0.16
N SER A 84 -1.65 9.62 1.10
CA SER A 84 -1.39 9.89 2.52
C SER A 84 -0.65 8.75 3.23
N LEU A 85 -0.96 7.51 2.86
CA LEU A 85 -0.39 6.30 3.48
C LEU A 85 1.02 6.00 2.98
N GLY A 86 1.37 6.42 1.76
CA GLY A 86 2.64 6.10 1.10
C GLY A 86 2.74 4.61 0.76
N ALA A 87 3.40 4.28 -0.35
CA ALA A 87 3.62 2.92 -0.81
C ALA A 87 3.94 2.00 0.38
N GLN A 88 3.04 1.08 0.68
CA GLN A 88 3.35 -0.02 1.57
C GLN A 88 4.36 -0.84 0.78
N THR A 89 5.65 -0.65 1.06
CA THR A 89 6.63 -1.67 0.72
C THR A 89 6.04 -2.94 1.29
N VAL A 90 5.64 -3.86 0.41
CA VAL A 90 5.34 -5.22 0.80
C VAL A 90 6.61 -5.71 1.50
N SER A 91 6.61 -5.56 2.82
CA SER A 91 7.71 -6.01 3.66
C SER A 91 7.77 -7.50 3.36
N GLU A 92 8.89 -7.91 2.78
CA GLU A 92 9.23 -9.29 2.50
C GLU A 92 8.60 -10.20 3.54
N ARG A 93 7.88 -11.22 3.07
CA ARG A 93 7.45 -12.33 3.92
C ARG A 93 8.58 -12.63 4.90
N PRO A 94 8.36 -12.63 6.23
CA PRO A 94 9.27 -13.37 7.06
C PRO A 94 9.14 -14.81 6.58
N ALA A 95 10.15 -15.27 5.84
CA ALA A 95 10.34 -16.67 5.57
C ALA A 95 10.28 -17.34 6.95
N ALA A 96 9.24 -18.14 7.16
CA ALA A 96 9.15 -18.99 8.33
C ALA A 96 10.50 -19.71 8.50
N PRO A 97 11.03 -19.84 9.72
CA PRO A 97 12.24 -20.60 9.93
C PRO A 97 11.95 -22.02 9.45
N ASN A 98 12.66 -22.42 8.38
CA ASN A 98 12.53 -23.74 7.80
C ASN A 98 12.96 -24.74 8.89
N ALA A 99 11.96 -25.38 9.51
CA ALA A 99 12.16 -26.44 10.47
C ALA A 99 12.87 -27.58 9.73
N GLY A 100 14.17 -27.70 9.96
CA GLY A 100 15.01 -28.73 9.39
C GLY A 100 14.49 -30.10 9.77
N ILE A 101 13.99 -30.83 8.77
CA ILE A 101 13.79 -32.27 8.84
C ILE A 101 14.95 -32.93 8.09
N GLY A 102 15.81 -33.61 8.84
CA GLY A 102 16.38 -34.90 8.43
C GLY A 102 17.73 -34.91 7.71
N GLY A 103 18.77 -35.30 8.46
CA GLY A 103 19.64 -36.41 8.04
C GLY A 103 21.02 -36.07 7.48
N ALA A 104 22.04 -36.09 8.35
CA ALA A 104 23.37 -36.56 7.95
C ALA A 104 24.02 -37.29 9.13
N VAL A 105 24.28 -38.56 8.87
CA VAL A 105 24.90 -39.57 9.72
C VAL A 105 26.43 -39.50 9.61
N GLN A 106 27.10 -39.73 10.75
CA GLN A 106 28.47 -40.23 10.92
C GLN A 106 29.59 -39.24 10.46
N ASN A 107 30.80 -39.14 11.02
CA ASN A 107 31.60 -40.03 11.87
C ASN A 107 32.79 -39.24 12.48
N GLU A 108 33.28 -39.78 13.61
CA GLU A 108 34.69 -39.82 14.03
C GLU A 108 35.40 -38.64 14.72
N LYS A 109 35.80 -38.97 15.97
CA LYS A 109 37.18 -38.96 16.50
C LYS A 109 37.71 -37.68 17.15
N GLY A 110 37.95 -37.78 18.47
CA GLY A 110 39.18 -37.26 19.07
C GLY A 110 39.07 -36.43 20.34
N LEU A 111 39.31 -37.09 21.48
CA LEU A 111 40.14 -36.67 22.63
C LEU A 111 39.74 -35.43 23.47
N GLY A 112 39.64 -35.60 24.79
CA GLY A 112 39.78 -34.45 25.71
C GLY A 112 39.15 -34.51 27.12
N ASN A 113 39.42 -35.56 27.89
CA ASN A 113 39.79 -35.60 29.31
C ASN A 113 39.32 -34.50 30.31
N GLY A 114 38.75 -34.96 31.44
CA GLY A 114 38.87 -34.37 32.79
C GLY A 114 37.82 -33.31 33.15
N THR A 115 37.39 -33.12 34.40
CA THR A 115 37.70 -33.66 35.74
C THR A 115 36.65 -33.04 36.69
N GLY A 116 36.20 -33.77 37.72
CA GLY A 116 35.46 -33.22 38.87
C GLY A 116 34.00 -32.86 38.57
N GLU A 117 33.04 -32.93 39.48
CA GLU A 117 33.11 -32.77 40.92
C GLU A 117 31.86 -33.39 41.55
N GLN A 118 32.05 -34.01 42.71
CA GLN A 118 31.02 -34.64 43.52
C GLN A 118 30.28 -33.58 44.34
N ALA A 119 28.98 -33.76 44.57
CA ALA A 119 28.35 -33.32 45.82
C ALA A 119 27.06 -34.11 46.07
N ARG A 120 27.08 -34.92 47.12
CA ARG A 120 25.92 -35.33 47.92
C ARG A 120 26.23 -35.00 49.36
#